data_AF-G0NNQ6-F1
#
_entry.id   AF-G0NNQ6-F1
#
_cell.length_a   1.000
_cell.length_b   1.000
_cell.length_c   1.000
_cell.angle_alpha   90.00
_cell.angle_beta   90.00
_cell.angle_gamma   90.00
#
_symmetry.space_group_name_H-M   'P 1'
#
loop_
_entity.id
_entity.type
_entity.pdbx_description
1 polymer ?
#
loop_
_entity_poly.entity_id
_entity_poly.type
_entity_poly.pdbx_seq_one_letter_code
_entity_poly.pdbx_strand_id
1 'polypeptide(L)'
;MVWKTLEEYLLRFHHYISSFLVSGPTWRHDYNRFVAGIGHRKIDPSDPTKFVACEGTPESILHEIKKYDMVFPDLKRSMKCPTMLDEACMNMSRQLLMVCAEWRTFFDNERLDPTTISDPEMQNVADMSYNHWRDFQNVINELKHPTFRSPYRSLKAITKFIQRDREAIVELFRLRERETN
;
A
#
# COMPACT_ATOMS: atom_id res chain seq x y z
N MET A 1 11.52 -16.20 -26.05
CA MET A 1 11.54 -15.78 -24.63
C MET A 1 12.01 -14.33 -24.51
N VAL A 2 13.17 -13.95 -25.06
CA VAL A 2 13.70 -12.58 -25.05
C VAL A 2 12.75 -11.53 -25.69
N TRP A 3 12.09 -11.88 -26.79
CA TRP A 3 11.19 -10.97 -27.51
C TRP A 3 9.95 -10.54 -26.71
N LYS A 4 9.33 -11.45 -25.95
CA LYS A 4 8.19 -11.12 -25.07
C LYS A 4 8.62 -10.17 -23.95
N THR A 5 9.78 -10.42 -23.34
CA THR A 5 10.33 -9.55 -22.29
C THR A 5 10.64 -8.15 -22.83
N LEU A 6 11.18 -8.07 -24.06
CA LEU A 6 11.45 -6.79 -24.73
C LEU A 6 10.16 -6.01 -25.03
N GLU A 7 9.13 -6.72 -25.51
CA GLU A 7 7.82 -6.15 -25.84
C GLU A 7 7.08 -5.63 -24.59
N GLU A 8 7.10 -6.39 -23.50
CA GLU A 8 6.59 -5.95 -22.19
C GLU A 8 7.36 -4.73 -21.65
N TYR A 9 8.68 -4.69 -21.85
CA TYR A 9 9.49 -3.54 -21.43
C TYR A 9 9.17 -2.28 -22.24
N LEU A 10 9.01 -2.44 -23.56
CA LEU A 10 8.64 -1.35 -24.46
C LEU A 10 7.23 -0.84 -24.19
N LEU A 11 6.28 -1.73 -23.88
CA LEU A 11 4.93 -1.34 -23.46
C LEU A 11 4.93 -0.58 -22.12
N ARG A 12 5.70 -1.06 -21.13
CA ARG A 12 5.86 -0.36 -19.84
C ARG A 12 6.53 1.00 -20.01
N PHE A 13 7.57 1.07 -20.84
CA PHE A 13 8.28 2.31 -21.14
C PHE A 13 7.41 3.29 -21.92
N HIS A 14 6.65 2.82 -22.91
CA HIS A 14 5.68 3.63 -23.63
C HIS A 14 4.61 4.15 -22.68
N HIS A 15 4.03 3.31 -21.82
CA HIS A 15 3.05 3.73 -20.83
C HIS A 15 3.62 4.76 -19.86
N TYR A 16 4.88 4.59 -19.43
CA TYR A 16 5.61 5.55 -18.58
C TYR A 16 5.87 6.89 -19.29
N ILE A 17 6.25 6.89 -20.57
CA ILE A 17 6.43 8.13 -21.34
C ILE A 17 5.09 8.79 -21.64
N SER A 18 4.06 8.02 -21.99
CA SER A 18 2.71 8.55 -22.22
C SER A 18 2.14 9.19 -20.95
N SER A 19 2.33 8.58 -19.78
CA SER A 19 1.91 9.18 -18.51
C SER A 19 2.69 10.47 -18.19
N PHE A 20 3.96 10.54 -18.56
CA PHE A 20 4.77 11.76 -18.44
C PHE A 20 4.26 12.90 -19.35
N LEU A 21 3.90 12.59 -20.59
CA LEU A 21 3.46 13.57 -21.59
C LEU A 21 2.01 14.04 -21.36
N VAL A 22 1.14 13.17 -20.83
CA VAL A 22 -0.29 13.48 -20.64
C VAL A 22 -0.56 14.15 -19.28
N SER A 23 0.16 13.78 -18.23
CA SER A 23 -0.22 14.16 -16.84
C SER A 23 0.63 15.29 -16.22
N GLY A 24 1.71 15.72 -16.88
CA GLY A 24 2.48 16.92 -16.50
C GLY A 24 3.25 16.84 -15.16
N PRO A 25 3.78 17.98 -14.66
CA PRO A 25 4.64 18.04 -13.46
C PRO A 25 3.94 17.63 -12.16
N THR A 26 2.63 17.83 -12.06
CA THR A 26 1.81 17.53 -10.88
C THR A 26 1.69 16.03 -10.63
N TRP A 27 1.50 15.22 -11.68
CA TRP A 27 1.49 13.77 -11.56
C TRP A 27 2.81 13.22 -11.01
N ARG A 28 3.94 13.75 -11.48
CA ARG A 28 5.27 13.35 -10.98
C ARG A 28 5.44 13.69 -9.51
N HIS A 29 4.95 14.87 -9.09
CA HIS A 29 4.95 15.25 -7.68
C HIS A 29 4.14 14.27 -6.84
N ASP A 30 2.91 13.96 -7.26
CA ASP A 30 2.02 13.02 -6.56
C ASP A 30 2.61 11.60 -6.53
N TYR A 31 3.16 11.12 -7.65
CA TYR A 31 3.83 9.83 -7.75
C TYR A 31 5.02 9.75 -6.80
N ASN A 32 5.89 10.77 -6.77
CA ASN A 32 7.04 10.81 -5.87
C ASN A 32 6.62 10.76 -4.39
N ARG A 33 5.55 11.48 -4.02
CA ARG A 33 4.99 11.42 -2.67
C ARG A 33 4.37 10.07 -2.35
N PHE A 34 3.68 9.46 -3.31
CA PHE A 34 3.09 8.14 -3.18
C PHE A 34 4.16 7.07 -2.95
N VAL A 35 5.21 7.01 -3.78
CA VAL A 35 6.30 6.03 -3.61
C VAL A 35 7.15 6.28 -2.36
N ALA A 36 7.24 7.53 -1.90
CA ALA A 36 7.86 7.88 -0.62
C ALA A 36 6.95 7.53 0.58
N GLY A 37 5.71 7.10 0.34
CA GLY A 37 4.75 6.78 1.38
C GLY A 37 4.39 7.99 2.23
N ILE A 38 4.31 9.19 1.64
CA ILE A 38 3.93 10.47 2.29
C ILE A 38 2.81 11.20 1.53
N GLY A 39 2.15 10.51 0.60
CA GLY A 39 1.03 11.04 -0.18
C GLY A 39 -0.29 10.99 0.59
N HIS A 40 -1.20 11.88 0.19
CA HIS A 40 -2.63 11.92 0.56
C HIS A 40 -3.52 11.64 -0.66
N ARG A 41 -2.92 11.11 -1.72
CA ARG A 41 -3.56 10.75 -2.98
C ARG A 41 -3.16 9.34 -3.34
N LYS A 42 -4.08 8.60 -3.95
CA LYS A 42 -3.88 7.23 -4.43
C LYS A 42 -4.08 7.13 -5.93
N ILE A 43 -3.50 6.10 -6.53
CA ILE A 43 -3.63 5.83 -7.97
C ILE A 43 -5.07 5.39 -8.26
N ASP A 44 -5.67 5.95 -9.30
CA ASP A 44 -6.98 5.51 -9.79
C ASP A 44 -6.88 4.08 -10.35
N PRO A 45 -7.69 3.11 -9.86
CA PRO A 45 -7.67 1.74 -10.38
C PRO A 45 -8.03 1.63 -11.86
N SER A 46 -8.83 2.57 -12.38
CA SER A 46 -9.25 2.60 -13.78
C SER A 46 -8.23 3.27 -14.70
N ASP A 47 -7.35 4.09 -14.14
CA ASP A 47 -6.36 4.87 -14.89
C ASP A 47 -5.10 5.11 -14.05
N PRO A 48 -4.02 4.32 -14.24
CA PRO A 48 -2.80 4.44 -13.45
C PRO A 48 -2.05 5.76 -13.67
N THR A 49 -2.48 6.59 -14.62
CA THR A 49 -1.94 7.94 -14.88
C THR A 49 -2.67 9.03 -14.11
N LYS A 50 -3.65 8.67 -13.28
CA LYS A 50 -4.42 9.59 -12.46
C LYS A 50 -4.23 9.31 -10.97
N PHE A 51 -4.19 10.40 -10.21
CA PHE A 51 -4.19 10.39 -8.75
C PHE A 51 -5.49 11.00 -8.25
N VAL A 52 -6.21 10.26 -7.41
CA VAL A 52 -7.43 10.72 -6.74
C VAL A 52 -7.10 11.04 -5.29
N ALA A 53 -7.82 12.00 -4.71
CA ALA A 53 -7.70 12.30 -3.28
C ALA A 53 -8.13 11.07 -2.47
N CYS A 54 -7.40 10.79 -1.38
CA CYS A 54 -7.87 9.84 -0.38
C CYS A 54 -9.05 10.45 0.38
N GLU A 55 -9.99 9.59 0.79
CA GLU A 55 -11.12 10.03 1.62
C GLU A 55 -10.68 10.17 3.08
N GLY A 56 -9.78 9.28 3.54
CA GLY A 56 -9.34 9.24 4.92
C GLY A 56 -10.47 8.89 5.89
N THR A 57 -11.38 8.00 5.48
CA THR A 57 -12.47 7.50 6.32
C THR A 57 -12.19 6.05 6.73
N PRO A 58 -12.73 5.58 7.87
CA PRO A 58 -12.62 4.17 8.23
C PRO A 58 -13.13 3.22 7.12
N GLU A 59 -14.17 3.63 6.40
CA GLU A 59 -14.76 2.88 5.30
C GLU A 59 -13.80 2.80 4.09
N SER A 60 -13.14 3.89 3.72
CA SER A 60 -12.16 3.92 2.63
C SER A 60 -10.92 3.10 2.99
N ILE A 61 -10.45 3.17 4.23
CA ILE A 61 -9.34 2.36 4.75
C ILE A 61 -9.71 0.87 4.67
N LEU A 62 -10.87 0.48 5.19
CA LEU A 62 -11.34 -0.91 5.14
C LEU A 62 -11.44 -1.40 3.70
N HIS A 63 -11.93 -0.56 2.78
CA HIS A 63 -12.01 -0.89 1.37
C HIS A 63 -10.64 -1.20 0.76
N GLU A 64 -9.62 -0.38 1.03
CA GLU A 64 -8.26 -0.64 0.56
C GLU A 64 -7.63 -1.88 1.22
N ILE A 65 -7.85 -2.11 2.52
CA ILE A 65 -7.34 -3.31 3.21
C ILE A 65 -7.94 -4.59 2.61
N LYS A 66 -9.22 -4.58 2.24
CA LYS A 66 -9.87 -5.75 1.60
C LYS A 66 -9.24 -6.14 0.28
N LYS A 67 -8.63 -5.21 -0.47
CA LYS A 67 -7.95 -5.53 -1.74
C LYS A 67 -6.72 -6.43 -1.56
N TYR A 68 -6.17 -6.55 -0.34
CA TYR A 68 -5.14 -7.56 -0.06
C TYR A 68 -5.63 -8.99 -0.33
N ASP A 69 -6.93 -9.28 -0.22
CA ASP A 69 -7.49 -10.60 -0.54
C ASP A 69 -7.34 -10.97 -2.03
N MET A 70 -7.17 -9.97 -2.89
CA MET A 70 -6.89 -10.18 -4.31
C MET A 70 -5.38 -10.26 -4.58
N VAL A 71 -4.62 -9.32 -4.02
CA VAL A 71 -3.19 -9.15 -4.38
C VAL A 71 -2.29 -10.20 -3.70
N PHE A 72 -2.60 -10.61 -2.46
CA PHE A 72 -1.76 -11.56 -1.72
C PHE A 72 -1.74 -12.98 -2.32
N PRO A 73 -2.88 -13.57 -2.76
CA PRO A 73 -2.86 -14.84 -3.47
C PRO A 73 -2.00 -14.82 -4.75
N ASP A 74 -2.05 -13.73 -5.51
CA ASP A 74 -1.22 -13.54 -6.71
C ASP A 74 0.28 -13.53 -6.37
N LEU A 75 0.66 -12.78 -5.34
CA LEU A 75 2.02 -12.79 -4.82
C LEU A 75 2.47 -14.21 -4.44
N LYS A 76 1.65 -14.95 -3.68
CA LYS A 76 1.98 -16.33 -3.29
C LYS A 76 2.14 -17.26 -4.50
N ARG A 77 1.30 -17.13 -5.52
CA ARG A 77 1.40 -17.92 -6.76
C ARG A 77 2.66 -17.57 -7.56
N SER A 78 3.00 -16.29 -7.62
CA SER A 78 4.14 -15.76 -8.39
C SER A 78 5.50 -16.24 -7.89
N MET A 79 5.59 -16.72 -6.64
CA MET A 79 6.82 -17.27 -6.06
C MET A 79 7.48 -18.40 -6.87
N LYS A 80 6.71 -19.06 -7.75
CA LYS A 80 7.20 -20.14 -8.62
C LYS A 80 7.83 -19.62 -9.93
N CYS A 81 7.69 -18.33 -10.23
CA CYS A 81 8.10 -17.74 -11.50
C CYS A 81 8.73 -16.35 -11.28
N PRO A 82 10.06 -16.19 -11.45
CA PRO A 82 10.76 -14.94 -11.16
C PRO A 82 10.20 -13.69 -11.86
N THR A 83 9.80 -13.80 -13.13
CA THR A 83 9.25 -12.66 -13.89
C THR A 83 7.88 -12.21 -13.37
N MET A 84 7.06 -13.15 -12.90
CA MET A 84 5.76 -12.84 -12.28
C MET A 84 5.93 -12.29 -10.87
N LEU A 85 6.99 -12.68 -10.17
CA LEU A 85 7.26 -12.25 -8.79
C LEU A 85 7.51 -10.75 -8.71
N ASP A 86 8.25 -10.20 -9.66
CA ASP A 86 8.53 -8.75 -9.71
C ASP A 86 7.25 -7.92 -9.78
N GLU A 87 6.35 -8.28 -10.69
CA GLU A 87 5.07 -7.59 -10.87
C GLU A 87 4.16 -7.77 -9.66
N ALA A 88 4.09 -8.97 -9.10
CA ALA A 88 3.28 -9.21 -7.92
C ALA A 88 3.80 -8.46 -6.69
N CYS A 89 5.12 -8.34 -6.52
CA CYS A 89 5.72 -7.50 -5.48
C CYS A 89 5.36 -6.03 -5.69
N MET A 90 5.45 -5.52 -6.92
CA MET A 90 5.07 -4.15 -7.25
C MET A 90 3.58 -3.88 -6.93
N ASN A 91 2.69 -4.81 -7.27
CA ASN A 91 1.26 -4.66 -6.97
C ASN A 91 0.99 -4.71 -5.47
N MET A 92 1.69 -5.58 -4.73
CA MET A 92 1.59 -5.62 -3.27
C MET A 92 2.06 -4.31 -2.64
N SER A 93 3.20 -3.77 -3.08
CA SER A 93 3.71 -2.47 -2.62
C SER A 93 2.77 -1.31 -2.96
N ARG A 94 2.18 -1.30 -4.17
CA ARG A 94 1.18 -0.29 -4.53
C ARG A 94 -0.02 -0.35 -3.60
N GLN A 95 -0.55 -1.54 -3.34
CA GLN A 95 -1.72 -1.69 -2.45
C GLN A 95 -1.38 -1.23 -1.02
N LEU A 96 -0.20 -1.59 -0.51
CA LEU A 96 0.31 -1.09 0.76
C LEU A 96 0.31 0.44 0.81
N LEU A 97 0.88 1.09 -0.21
CA LEU A 97 0.95 2.55 -0.27
C LEU A 97 -0.45 3.22 -0.40
N MET A 98 -1.41 2.57 -1.04
CA MET A 98 -2.81 3.03 -1.05
C MET A 98 -3.43 3.01 0.35
N VAL A 99 -3.24 1.90 1.09
CA VAL A 99 -3.69 1.78 2.48
C VAL A 99 -3.02 2.84 3.37
N CYS A 100 -1.70 3.05 3.22
CA CYS A 100 -0.98 4.07 3.98
C CYS A 100 -1.44 5.50 3.67
N ALA A 101 -1.81 5.79 2.42
CA ALA A 101 -2.33 7.09 2.05
C ALA A 101 -3.68 7.37 2.72
N GLU A 102 -4.58 6.36 2.77
CA GLU A 102 -5.85 6.49 3.48
C GLU A 102 -5.66 6.67 4.99
N TRP A 103 -4.83 5.84 5.63
CA TRP A 103 -4.51 6.02 7.06
C TRP A 103 -3.93 7.39 7.35
N ARG A 104 -3.01 7.87 6.50
CA ARG A 104 -2.44 9.20 6.68
C ARG A 104 -3.47 10.30 6.58
N THR A 105 -4.32 10.24 5.56
CA THR A 105 -5.39 11.24 5.39
C THR A 105 -6.38 11.17 6.56
N PHE A 106 -6.68 9.99 7.10
CA PHE A 106 -7.51 9.86 8.30
C PHE A 106 -6.92 10.61 9.51
N PHE A 107 -5.67 10.32 9.90
CA PHE A 107 -5.06 10.99 11.06
C PHE A 107 -4.92 12.50 10.83
N ASP A 108 -4.65 12.94 9.60
CA ASP A 108 -4.59 14.37 9.23
C ASP A 108 -5.96 15.05 9.34
N ASN A 109 -7.03 14.41 8.83
CA ASN A 109 -8.40 14.90 8.93
C ASN A 109 -8.84 15.05 10.39
N GLU A 110 -8.50 14.09 11.24
CA GLU A 110 -8.78 14.10 12.69
C GLU A 110 -7.82 15.02 13.48
N ARG A 111 -6.81 15.61 12.82
CA ARG A 111 -5.77 16.44 13.44
C ARG A 111 -5.02 15.71 14.57
N LEU A 112 -4.83 14.41 14.39
CA LEU A 112 -4.13 13.54 15.33
C LEU A 112 -2.68 13.34 14.84
N ASP A 113 -1.71 13.68 15.69
CA ASP A 113 -0.32 13.27 15.48
C ASP A 113 -0.16 11.82 15.99
N PRO A 114 0.07 10.84 15.11
CA PRO A 114 0.17 9.42 15.47
C PRO A 114 1.38 9.09 16.35
N THR A 115 2.27 10.05 16.62
CA THR A 115 3.41 9.87 17.52
C THR A 115 3.14 10.41 18.93
N THR A 116 2.04 11.14 19.14
CA THR A 116 1.72 11.79 20.41
C THR A 116 0.24 11.69 20.79
N ILE A 117 -0.48 10.65 20.34
CA ILE A 117 -1.90 10.46 20.71
C ILE A 117 -1.97 10.12 22.19
N SER A 118 -2.76 10.89 22.95
CA SER A 118 -2.92 10.68 24.39
C SER A 118 -3.84 9.52 24.74
N ASP A 119 -4.81 9.22 23.87
CA ASP A 119 -5.70 8.07 24.00
C ASP A 119 -4.93 6.76 23.73
N PRO A 120 -4.82 5.84 24.70
CA PRO A 120 -4.04 4.61 24.52
C PRO A 120 -4.61 3.65 23.48
N GLU A 121 -5.94 3.59 23.33
CA GLU A 121 -6.58 2.69 22.36
C GLU A 121 -6.36 3.20 20.93
N MET A 122 -6.50 4.51 20.71
CA MET A 122 -6.22 5.16 19.43
C MET A 122 -4.72 5.18 19.09
N GLN A 123 -3.83 5.37 20.07
CA GLN A 123 -2.38 5.25 19.87
C GLN A 123 -2.02 3.82 19.42
N ASN A 124 -2.66 2.80 20.00
CA ASN A 124 -2.47 1.43 19.57
C ASN A 124 -2.94 1.19 18.12
N VAL A 125 -4.06 1.81 17.69
CA VAL A 125 -4.47 1.81 16.28
C VAL A 125 -3.40 2.43 15.39
N ALA A 126 -2.90 3.62 15.76
CA ALA A 126 -1.85 4.32 15.02
C ALA A 126 -0.57 3.49 14.89
N ASP A 127 -0.11 2.86 15.96
CA ASP A 127 1.07 1.99 15.94
C ASP A 127 0.87 0.76 15.06
N MET A 128 -0.34 0.19 15.09
CA MET A 128 -0.67 -1.00 14.31
C MET A 128 -0.81 -0.74 12.82
N SER A 129 -1.07 0.48 12.35
CA SER A 129 -1.36 0.75 10.93
C SER A 129 -0.58 1.91 10.29
N TYR A 130 -0.29 2.98 11.04
CA TYR A 130 0.37 4.18 10.50
C TYR A 130 1.88 4.01 10.37
N ASN A 131 2.54 3.36 11.32
CA ASN A 131 4.02 3.31 11.38
C ASN A 131 4.62 2.03 10.77
N HIS A 132 3.84 0.95 10.68
CA HIS A 132 4.36 -0.38 10.37
C HIS A 132 4.69 -0.60 8.87
N TRP A 133 4.33 0.34 7.99
CA TRP A 133 4.33 0.11 6.54
C TRP A 133 5.73 0.04 5.96
N ARG A 134 6.71 0.73 6.57
CA ARG A 134 8.11 0.68 6.13
C ARG A 134 8.66 -0.74 6.28
N ASP A 135 8.36 -1.38 7.41
CA ASP A 135 8.74 -2.76 7.65
C ASP A 135 8.03 -3.71 6.68
N PHE A 136 6.74 -3.48 6.44
CA PHE A 136 5.99 -4.25 5.45
C PHE A 136 6.63 -4.13 4.05
N GLN A 137 6.92 -2.92 3.60
CA GLN A 137 7.58 -2.67 2.31
C GLN A 137 8.94 -3.39 2.21
N ASN A 138 9.71 -3.38 3.30
CA ASN A 138 10.98 -4.11 3.37
C ASN A 138 10.77 -5.63 3.23
N VAL A 139 9.77 -6.20 3.90
CA VAL A 139 9.45 -7.64 3.76
C VAL A 139 9.04 -8.00 2.34
N ILE A 140 8.31 -7.13 1.63
CA ILE A 140 7.98 -7.32 0.21
C ILE A 140 9.27 -7.35 -0.62
N ASN A 141 10.17 -6.39 -0.41
CA ASN A 141 11.45 -6.32 -1.12
C ASN A 141 12.35 -7.55 -0.86
N GLU A 142 12.32 -8.11 0.36
CA GLU A 142 13.04 -9.35 0.70
C GLU A 142 12.59 -10.56 -0.13
N LEU A 143 11.36 -10.58 -0.66
CA LEU A 143 10.93 -11.67 -1.55
C LEU A 143 11.73 -11.68 -2.86
N LYS A 144 12.17 -10.51 -3.32
CA LYS A 144 13.02 -10.35 -4.50
C LYS A 144 14.50 -10.58 -4.19
N HIS A 145 14.91 -10.19 -2.99
CA HIS A 145 16.28 -10.25 -2.53
C HIS A 145 16.32 -10.94 -1.15
N PRO A 146 16.28 -12.27 -1.08
CA PRO A 146 16.18 -13.02 0.17
C PRO A 146 17.54 -13.07 0.88
N THR A 147 18.02 -11.92 1.34
CA THR A 147 19.29 -11.77 2.07
C THR A 147 19.13 -12.04 3.56
N PHE A 148 18.03 -11.58 4.17
CA PHE A 148 17.83 -11.63 5.62
C PHE A 148 16.80 -12.67 6.07
N ARG A 149 15.84 -13.00 5.20
CA ARG A 149 14.71 -13.85 5.51
C ARG A 149 14.41 -14.76 4.33
N SER A 150 14.07 -16.02 4.62
CA SER A 150 13.64 -16.95 3.56
C SER A 150 12.29 -16.50 2.99
N PRO A 151 12.00 -16.77 1.70
CA PRO A 151 10.74 -16.32 1.09
C PRO A 151 9.49 -16.81 1.84
N TYR A 152 9.51 -18.04 2.38
CA TYR A 152 8.43 -18.56 3.21
C TYR A 152 8.19 -17.71 4.47
N ARG A 153 9.27 -17.32 5.16
CA ARG A 153 9.17 -16.46 6.35
C ARG A 153 8.70 -15.05 5.97
N SER A 154 9.12 -14.52 4.83
CA SER A 154 8.65 -13.20 4.33
C SER A 154 7.16 -13.22 4.01
N LEU A 155 6.65 -14.25 3.33
CA LEU A 155 5.21 -14.41 3.11
C LEU A 155 4.43 -14.49 4.43
N LYS A 156 4.94 -15.23 5.42
CA LYS A 156 4.31 -15.32 6.75
C LYS A 156 4.30 -13.96 7.45
N ALA A 157 5.35 -13.17 7.31
CA ALA A 157 5.42 -11.82 7.87
C ALA A 157 4.42 -10.88 7.16
N ILE A 158 4.30 -10.94 5.84
CA ILE A 158 3.29 -10.20 5.07
C ILE A 158 1.88 -10.50 5.58
N THR A 159 1.52 -11.77 5.78
CA THR A 159 0.20 -12.13 6.33
C THR A 159 -0.05 -11.48 7.69
N LYS A 160 0.98 -11.36 8.54
CA LYS A 160 0.85 -10.70 9.85
C LYS A 160 0.61 -9.20 9.72
N PHE A 161 1.26 -8.52 8.77
CA PHE A 161 1.00 -7.09 8.53
C PHE A 161 -0.44 -6.85 8.06
N ILE A 162 -0.91 -7.64 7.09
CA ILE A 162 -2.31 -7.58 6.62
C ILE A 162 -3.29 -7.82 7.78
N GLN A 163 -3.00 -8.78 8.65
CA GLN A 163 -3.84 -9.07 9.81
C GLN A 163 -3.85 -7.90 10.81
N ARG A 164 -2.70 -7.25 11.05
CA ARG A 164 -2.63 -6.06 11.91
C ARG A 164 -3.42 -4.89 11.35
N ASP A 165 -3.35 -4.66 10.04
CA ASP A 165 -4.20 -3.66 9.36
C ASP A 165 -5.69 -3.93 9.63
N ARG A 166 -6.11 -5.19 9.52
CA ARG A 166 -7.50 -5.61 9.77
C ARG A 166 -7.92 -5.43 11.22
N GLU A 167 -7.04 -5.74 12.16
CA GLU A 167 -7.30 -5.56 13.59
C GLU A 167 -7.42 -4.07 13.94
N ALA A 168 -6.51 -3.24 13.43
CA ALA A 168 -6.51 -1.80 13.64
C ALA A 168 -7.78 -1.13 13.13
N ILE A 169 -8.25 -1.50 11.93
CA ILE A 169 -9.47 -0.89 11.38
C ILE A 169 -10.74 -1.32 12.12
N VAL A 170 -10.80 -2.57 12.58
CA VAL A 170 -11.92 -3.04 13.42
C VAL A 170 -11.95 -2.31 14.76
N GLU A 171 -10.78 -2.10 15.37
CA GLU A 171 -10.69 -1.36 16.63
C GLU A 171 -11.09 0.10 16.45
N LEU A 172 -10.67 0.74 15.35
CA LEU A 172 -11.10 2.10 15.03
C LEU A 172 -12.63 2.22 14.93
N PHE A 173 -13.31 1.26 14.29
CA PHE A 173 -14.79 1.26 14.25
C PHE A 173 -15.40 1.21 15.65
N ARG A 174 -14.87 0.36 16.54
CA ARG A 174 -15.35 0.26 17.93
C ARG A 174 -15.18 1.55 18.71
N LEU A 175 -14.03 2.22 18.55
CA LEU A 175 -13.77 3.50 19.22
C LEU A 175 -14.78 4.56 18.79
N ARG A 176 -15.07 4.65 17.49
CA ARG A 176 -16.05 5.61 16.97
C ARG A 176 -17.49 5.31 17.42
N GLU A 177 -17.87 4.03 17.49
CA GLU A 177 -19.18 3.65 18.03
C GLU A 177 -19.35 4.10 19.50
N ARG A 178 -18.28 4.05 20.31
CA ARG A 178 -18.30 4.54 21.70
C ARG A 178 -18.46 6.06 21.79
N GLU A 179 -17.85 6.82 20.89
CA GLU A 179 -17.96 8.29 20.88
C GLU A 179 -19.36 8.78 20.50
N THR A 180 -20.12 7.97 19.74
CA THR A 180 -21.47 8.30 19.29
C THR A 180 -22.59 7.91 20.25
N ASN A 181 -22.29 7.15 21.32
CA ASN A 181 -23.25 6.67 22.32
C ASN A 181 -23.06 7.35 23.67
#